data_AF-A0A8J5C749-F1
#
_entry.id   AF-A0A8J5C749-F1
#
_cell.length_a   1.000
_cell.length_b   1.000
_cell.length_c   1.000
_cell.angle_alpha   90.00
_cell.angle_beta   90.00
_cell.angle_gamma   90.00
#
_symmetry.space_group_name_H-M   'P 1'
#
loop_
_entity.id
_entity.type
_entity.pdbx_description
1 polymer ?
#
loop_
_entity_poly.entity_id
_entity_poly.type
_entity_poly.pdbx_seq_one_letter_code
_entity_poly.pdbx_strand_id
1 'polypeptide(L)'
;MRTRCGFHFDFESKLRPRKRMRAEVVEESVEKADLFDCLHDDIVIVILSFVSGSAERPSDLLSVMKTCKRMNRLGKSPFVLKKAALESISIGVKNWSQPTHKFLEMCADAGNLEACYLIGMIEFYCLGISNLGGSDGVMFMKKGLRSLIRATKRGHALATYSLAVICFNGGAVRKTGRHLRMGVALCIRAAQLGHVDAMRELGHCYLDGYGVPKNVTKGVQLIRDANARELAAPLNNLSVQSVSASNKQSCHPRKVACDCSPEPHPANRFMAEWFERMKDLGRRVQVCANSNCCRPELRRFEFRRCSTCAFVSYCSRACQVVHWKMDHGVLCTTRTRWLEGLVNAPNRN
;
A
#
# COMPACT_ATOMS: atom_id res chain seq x y z
N MET A 1 59.42 21.95 -37.90
CA MET A 1 59.24 23.41 -38.11
C MET A 1 58.38 23.60 -39.35
N ARG A 2 57.29 24.39 -39.24
CA ARG A 2 56.61 25.25 -40.24
C ARG A 2 56.28 24.70 -41.65
N THR A 3 55.15 24.93 -42.33
CA THR A 3 53.77 25.49 -42.13
C THR A 3 53.11 25.51 -43.53
N ARG A 4 51.76 25.36 -43.61
CA ARG A 4 50.77 26.01 -44.53
C ARG A 4 50.89 25.81 -46.06
N CYS A 5 49.86 25.89 -46.92
CA CYS A 5 48.39 25.94 -46.86
C CYS A 5 47.85 25.96 -48.31
N GLY A 6 46.66 25.36 -48.57
CA GLY A 6 45.63 25.84 -49.51
C GLY A 6 45.73 25.49 -51.00
N PHE A 7 44.63 24.96 -51.57
CA PHE A 7 44.32 25.08 -53.00
C PHE A 7 42.82 25.39 -53.21
N HIS A 8 42.61 26.51 -53.89
CA HIS A 8 41.38 26.97 -54.57
C HIS A 8 41.13 26.13 -55.83
N PHE A 9 39.87 25.99 -56.26
CA PHE A 9 39.52 26.07 -57.69
C PHE A 9 38.01 26.35 -57.84
N ASP A 10 37.70 27.40 -58.59
CA ASP A 10 36.35 27.79 -59.00
C ASP A 10 36.26 27.83 -60.54
N PHE A 11 35.11 27.34 -61.03
CA PHE A 11 34.34 27.73 -62.23
C PHE A 11 34.98 27.85 -63.63
N GLU A 12 34.45 27.06 -64.58
CA GLU A 12 33.60 27.63 -65.65
C GLU A 12 32.75 26.59 -66.40
N SER A 13 31.55 27.04 -66.76
CA SER A 13 30.40 26.33 -67.34
C SER A 13 30.40 26.28 -68.87
N LYS A 14 29.72 25.28 -69.47
CA LYS A 14 28.84 25.49 -70.65
C LYS A 14 27.83 24.34 -70.87
N LEU A 15 26.61 24.77 -71.16
CA LEU A 15 25.33 24.06 -71.13
C LEU A 15 25.09 23.09 -72.32
N ARG A 16 24.27 22.05 -72.09
CA ARG A 16 23.39 21.42 -73.11
C ARG A 16 21.96 21.32 -72.56
N PRO A 17 20.91 21.50 -73.39
CA PRO A 17 19.55 21.74 -72.92
C PRO A 17 18.90 20.45 -72.41
N ARG A 18 18.42 20.46 -71.16
CA ARG A 18 17.59 19.40 -70.59
C ARG A 18 16.19 19.47 -71.22
N LYS A 19 15.82 18.40 -71.94
CA LYS A 19 14.41 18.14 -72.31
C LYS A 19 13.56 18.18 -71.04
N ARG A 20 12.48 18.97 -71.07
CA ARG A 20 11.40 18.91 -70.08
C ARG A 20 10.81 17.49 -70.08
N MET A 21 11.21 16.66 -69.12
CA MET A 21 10.43 15.48 -68.76
C MET A 21 9.27 15.96 -67.91
N ARG A 22 8.06 15.62 -68.35
CA ARG A 22 6.80 15.80 -67.64
C ARG A 22 6.98 15.25 -66.22
N ALA A 23 6.60 16.03 -65.22
CA ALA A 23 6.49 15.54 -63.85
C ALA A 23 5.48 14.39 -63.85
N GLU A 24 5.97 13.15 -63.74
CA GLU A 24 5.17 12.10 -63.14
C GLU A 24 5.08 12.45 -61.66
N VAL A 25 3.92 12.97 -61.28
CA VAL A 25 3.47 12.95 -59.90
C VAL A 25 3.36 11.46 -59.57
N VAL A 26 4.43 10.91 -59.02
CA VAL A 26 4.31 9.72 -58.19
C VAL A 26 3.52 10.21 -56.99
N GLU A 27 2.21 9.93 -56.99
CA GLU A 27 1.45 9.89 -55.75
C GLU A 27 2.12 8.81 -54.90
N GLU A 28 3.14 9.19 -54.13
CA GLU A 28 3.53 8.47 -52.95
C GLU A 28 2.28 8.51 -52.07
N SER A 29 1.54 7.41 -52.12
CA SER A 29 0.54 7.09 -51.11
C SER A 29 1.30 7.09 -49.80
N VAL A 30 1.32 8.24 -49.12
CA VAL A 30 1.64 8.33 -47.72
C VAL A 30 0.54 7.53 -47.05
N GLU A 31 0.73 6.21 -46.96
CA GLU A 31 0.10 5.40 -45.94
C GLU A 31 0.27 6.24 -44.67
N LYS A 32 -0.85 6.65 -44.08
CA LYS A 32 -0.87 7.35 -42.80
C LYS A 32 -0.17 6.44 -41.80
N ALA A 33 1.16 6.50 -41.74
CA ALA A 33 1.92 5.93 -40.66
C ALA A 33 1.36 6.59 -39.42
N ASP A 34 0.71 5.78 -38.57
CA ASP A 34 0.21 6.27 -37.30
C ASP A 34 1.40 6.94 -36.62
N LEU A 35 1.22 8.17 -36.13
CA LEU A 35 2.30 8.96 -35.52
C LEU A 35 3.01 8.16 -34.41
N PHE A 36 2.34 7.18 -33.82
CA PHE A 36 2.89 6.25 -32.85
C PHE A 36 3.86 5.20 -33.42
N ASP A 37 3.69 4.75 -34.66
CA ASP A 37 4.54 3.70 -35.25
C ASP A 37 5.97 4.19 -35.49
N CYS A 38 6.17 5.50 -35.71
CA CYS A 38 7.48 6.12 -35.87
C CYS A 38 8.20 6.45 -34.55
N LEU A 39 7.50 6.44 -33.40
CA LEU A 39 8.13 6.76 -32.11
C LEU A 39 9.09 5.65 -31.67
N HIS A 40 10.20 5.98 -31.00
CA HIS A 40 11.07 4.97 -30.39
C HIS A 40 10.42 4.34 -29.15
N ASP A 41 10.68 3.05 -28.90
CA ASP A 41 10.10 2.32 -27.77
C ASP A 41 10.40 3.00 -26.41
N ASP A 42 11.56 3.65 -26.27
CA ASP A 42 11.91 4.39 -25.04
C ASP A 42 10.96 5.57 -24.76
N ILE A 43 10.58 6.32 -25.81
CA ILE A 43 9.65 7.46 -25.68
C ILE A 43 8.28 6.94 -25.26
N VAL A 44 7.84 5.84 -25.87
CA VAL A 44 6.57 5.19 -25.53
C VAL A 44 6.60 4.68 -24.08
N ILE A 45 7.69 4.07 -23.63
CA ILE A 45 7.86 3.63 -22.23
C ILE A 45 7.77 4.82 -21.27
N VAL A 46 8.38 5.97 -21.58
CA VAL A 46 8.29 7.17 -20.75
C VAL A 46 6.84 7.67 -20.65
N ILE A 47 6.14 7.74 -21.79
CA ILE A 47 4.71 8.13 -21.83
C ILE A 47 3.87 7.16 -20.99
N LEU A 48 4.04 5.85 -21.20
CA LEU A 48 3.30 4.82 -20.45
C LEU A 48 3.63 4.85 -18.95
N SER A 49 4.86 5.20 -18.58
CA SER A 49 5.26 5.34 -17.17
C SER A 49 4.59 6.54 -16.52
N PHE A 50 4.43 7.64 -17.26
CA PHE A 50 3.66 8.79 -16.79
C PHE A 50 2.18 8.41 -16.62
N VAL A 51 1.56 7.82 -17.64
CA VAL A 51 0.17 7.33 -17.58
C VAL A 51 -0.01 6.39 -16.40
N SER A 52 0.89 5.41 -16.23
CA SER A 52 0.83 4.46 -15.13
C SER A 52 0.95 5.13 -13.75
N GLY A 53 1.73 6.20 -13.63
CA GLY A 53 1.96 6.90 -12.37
C GLY A 53 0.97 8.02 -12.04
N SER A 54 0.22 8.51 -13.03
CA SER A 54 -0.83 9.51 -12.85
C SER A 54 -2.25 8.94 -12.95
N ALA A 55 -2.38 7.66 -13.29
CA ALA A 55 -3.68 7.03 -13.51
C ALA A 55 -4.48 6.91 -12.20
N GLU A 56 -5.72 7.41 -12.27
CA GLU A 56 -6.69 7.35 -11.17
C GLU A 56 -7.36 5.98 -11.10
N ARG A 57 -7.30 5.18 -12.16
CA ARG A 57 -7.90 3.85 -12.19
C ARG A 57 -6.99 2.84 -12.89
N PRO A 58 -7.03 1.55 -12.48
CA PRO A 58 -6.28 0.49 -13.16
C PRO A 58 -6.62 0.39 -14.66
N SER A 59 -7.86 0.76 -15.01
CA SER A 59 -8.37 0.77 -16.38
C SER A 59 -7.57 1.67 -17.31
N ASP A 60 -6.92 2.72 -16.82
CA ASP A 60 -6.32 3.74 -17.68
C ASP A 60 -5.12 3.17 -18.41
N LEU A 61 -4.18 2.56 -17.67
CA LEU A 61 -3.05 1.85 -18.26
C LEU A 61 -3.52 0.62 -19.04
N LEU A 62 -4.47 -0.16 -18.49
CA LEU A 62 -4.94 -1.37 -19.15
C LEU A 62 -5.64 -1.10 -20.48
N SER A 63 -6.34 0.03 -20.62
CA SER A 63 -6.99 0.43 -21.87
C SER A 63 -5.94 0.77 -22.92
N VAL A 64 -4.90 1.54 -22.57
CA VAL A 64 -3.79 1.82 -23.48
C VAL A 64 -3.08 0.52 -23.89
N MET A 65 -2.83 -0.39 -22.96
CA MET A 65 -2.21 -1.69 -23.25
C MET A 65 -3.08 -2.60 -24.13
N LYS A 66 -4.39 -2.36 -24.24
CA LYS A 66 -5.29 -3.14 -25.09
C LYS A 66 -5.35 -2.63 -26.54
N THR A 67 -4.87 -1.41 -26.81
CA THR A 67 -4.94 -0.80 -28.15
C THR A 67 -4.19 -1.61 -29.20
N CYS A 68 -2.95 -2.00 -28.93
CA CYS A 68 -2.15 -2.80 -29.85
C CYS A 68 -1.11 -3.66 -29.12
N LYS A 69 -0.55 -4.65 -29.85
CA LYS A 69 0.47 -5.58 -29.32
C LYS A 69 1.72 -4.84 -28.81
N ARG A 70 2.11 -3.75 -29.48
CA ARG A 70 3.28 -2.95 -29.11
C ARG A 70 3.08 -2.26 -27.76
N MET A 71 1.97 -1.54 -27.58
CA MET A 71 1.61 -0.92 -26.30
C MET A 71 1.44 -1.95 -25.19
N ASN A 72 0.86 -3.11 -25.50
CA ASN A 72 0.74 -4.21 -24.54
C ASN A 72 2.11 -4.68 -24.02
N ARG A 73 3.07 -4.87 -24.93
CA ARG A 73 4.43 -5.31 -24.61
C ARG A 73 5.17 -4.25 -23.79
N LEU A 74 5.13 -2.98 -24.23
CA LEU A 74 5.85 -1.89 -23.58
C LEU A 74 5.24 -1.49 -22.23
N GLY A 75 3.92 -1.56 -22.08
CA GLY A 75 3.23 -1.31 -20.80
C GLY A 75 3.54 -2.36 -19.72
N LYS A 76 3.98 -3.55 -20.12
CA LYS A 76 4.48 -4.59 -19.20
C LYS A 76 5.96 -4.44 -18.85
N SER A 77 6.64 -3.41 -19.34
CA SER A 77 8.03 -3.18 -19.01
C SER A 77 8.20 -2.91 -17.51
N PRO A 78 9.31 -3.34 -16.88
CA PRO A 78 9.54 -3.08 -15.46
C PRO A 78 9.54 -1.59 -15.11
N PHE A 79 9.92 -0.71 -16.03
CA PHE A 79 9.96 0.73 -15.79
C PHE A 79 8.56 1.32 -15.60
N VAL A 80 7.60 0.93 -16.45
CA VAL A 80 6.19 1.33 -16.36
C VAL A 80 5.57 0.78 -15.09
N LEU A 81 5.69 -0.53 -14.87
CA LEU A 81 5.04 -1.22 -13.74
C LEU A 81 5.56 -0.76 -12.37
N LYS A 82 6.87 -0.43 -12.27
CA LYS A 82 7.45 0.16 -11.06
C LYS A 82 6.83 1.50 -10.69
N LYS A 83 6.32 2.26 -11.69
CA LYS A 83 5.72 3.58 -11.53
C LYS A 83 4.21 3.55 -11.33
N ALA A 84 3.56 2.38 -11.38
CA ALA A 84 2.12 2.27 -11.20
C ALA A 84 1.63 2.95 -9.91
N ALA A 85 0.69 3.89 -10.06
CA ALA A 85 0.06 4.61 -8.97
C ALA A 85 -0.72 3.67 -8.06
N LEU A 86 -0.90 4.05 -6.79
CA LEU A 86 -1.66 3.25 -5.82
C LEU A 86 -3.08 2.96 -6.32
N GLU A 87 -3.77 3.95 -6.87
CA GLU A 87 -5.13 3.76 -7.40
C GLU A 87 -5.15 2.79 -8.59
N SER A 88 -4.12 2.85 -9.44
CA SER A 88 -3.95 1.93 -10.58
C SER A 88 -3.72 0.47 -10.19
N ILE A 89 -3.27 0.20 -8.97
CA ILE A 89 -3.07 -1.16 -8.45
C ILE A 89 -4.13 -1.56 -7.41
N SER A 90 -4.99 -0.62 -7.00
CA SER A 90 -6.03 -0.84 -6.00
C SER A 90 -7.25 -1.50 -6.63
N ILE A 91 -7.21 -2.82 -6.72
CA ILE A 91 -8.27 -3.61 -7.36
C ILE A 91 -9.17 -4.22 -6.29
N GLY A 92 -10.45 -3.84 -6.28
CA GLY A 92 -11.45 -4.35 -5.33
C GLY A 92 -11.79 -5.83 -5.52
N VAL A 93 -12.39 -6.45 -4.51
CA VAL A 93 -12.62 -7.90 -4.46
C VAL A 93 -13.51 -8.40 -5.60
N LYS A 94 -14.48 -7.58 -6.05
CA LYS A 94 -15.36 -7.91 -7.18
C LYS A 94 -14.60 -8.12 -8.50
N ASN A 95 -13.51 -7.38 -8.70
CA ASN A 95 -12.69 -7.40 -9.90
C ASN A 95 -11.42 -8.25 -9.74
N TRP A 96 -11.31 -8.96 -8.61
CA TRP A 96 -10.19 -9.85 -8.36
C TRP A 96 -10.28 -11.09 -9.26
N SER A 97 -9.19 -11.36 -9.98
CA SER A 97 -9.10 -12.43 -10.97
C SER A 97 -7.64 -12.87 -11.14
N GLN A 98 -7.40 -14.01 -11.80
CA GLN A 98 -6.04 -14.48 -12.05
C GLN A 98 -5.18 -13.46 -12.85
N PRO A 99 -5.71 -12.77 -13.89
CA PRO A 99 -4.98 -11.69 -14.56
C PRO A 99 -4.67 -10.49 -13.64
N THR A 100 -5.62 -10.10 -12.80
CA THR A 100 -5.45 -9.04 -11.79
C THR A 100 -4.32 -9.37 -10.81
N HIS A 101 -4.32 -10.60 -10.27
CA HIS A 101 -3.27 -11.08 -9.38
C HIS A 101 -1.92 -11.06 -10.09
N LYS A 102 -1.84 -11.59 -11.31
CA LYS A 102 -0.61 -11.60 -12.11
C LYS A 102 -0.08 -10.19 -12.40
N PHE A 103 -0.97 -9.24 -12.68
CA PHE A 103 -0.58 -7.83 -12.87
C PHE A 103 0.08 -7.25 -11.61
N LEU A 104 -0.50 -7.51 -10.43
CA LEU A 104 0.11 -7.08 -9.16
C LEU A 104 1.44 -7.77 -8.86
N GLU A 105 1.57 -9.07 -9.15
CA GLU A 105 2.84 -9.79 -9.07
C GLU A 105 3.90 -9.13 -9.96
N MET A 106 3.55 -8.79 -11.21
CA MET A 106 4.46 -8.11 -12.14
C MET A 106 4.89 -6.72 -11.62
N CYS A 107 3.97 -5.93 -11.06
CA CYS A 107 4.30 -4.65 -10.43
C CYS A 107 5.23 -4.83 -9.21
N ALA A 108 4.96 -5.84 -8.37
CA ALA A 108 5.79 -6.15 -7.21
C ALA A 108 7.19 -6.64 -7.61
N ASP A 109 7.32 -7.42 -8.68
CA ASP A 109 8.59 -7.91 -9.19
C ASP A 109 9.38 -6.81 -9.92
N ALA A 110 8.69 -5.89 -10.61
CA ALA A 110 9.28 -4.65 -11.12
C ALA A 110 9.78 -3.72 -10.00
N GLY A 111 9.34 -3.96 -8.76
CA GLY A 111 9.84 -3.29 -7.57
C GLY A 111 8.99 -2.14 -7.07
N ASN A 112 7.73 -2.05 -7.50
CA ASN A 112 6.74 -1.15 -6.93
C ASN A 112 6.48 -1.54 -5.46
N LEU A 113 6.70 -0.59 -4.54
CA LEU A 113 6.63 -0.87 -3.10
C LEU A 113 5.19 -1.05 -2.62
N GLU A 114 4.26 -0.26 -3.14
CA GLU A 114 2.84 -0.34 -2.83
C GLU A 114 2.26 -1.66 -3.36
N ALA A 115 2.65 -2.07 -4.57
CA ALA A 115 2.27 -3.38 -5.11
C ALA A 115 2.81 -4.53 -4.25
N CYS A 116 4.08 -4.45 -3.80
CA CYS A 116 4.65 -5.42 -2.88
C CYS A 116 3.89 -5.50 -1.55
N TYR A 117 3.43 -4.35 -1.03
CA TYR A 117 2.65 -4.30 0.20
C TYR A 117 1.24 -4.88 -0.01
N LEU A 118 0.50 -4.40 -1.02
CA LEU A 118 -0.84 -4.87 -1.37
C LEU A 118 -0.85 -6.38 -1.61
N ILE A 119 -0.01 -6.87 -2.53
CA ILE A 119 0.01 -8.30 -2.84
C ILE A 119 0.48 -9.12 -1.65
N GLY A 120 1.42 -8.58 -0.86
CA GLY A 120 1.88 -9.19 0.38
C GLY A 120 0.75 -9.43 1.37
N MET A 121 -0.10 -8.43 1.58
CA MET A 121 -1.26 -8.53 2.47
C MET A 121 -2.33 -9.49 1.93
N ILE A 122 -2.64 -9.42 0.64
CA ILE A 122 -3.66 -10.26 -0.01
C ILE A 122 -3.23 -11.73 -0.02
N GLU A 123 -2.01 -12.04 -0.45
CA GLU A 123 -1.51 -13.41 -0.49
C GLU A 123 -1.40 -14.00 0.92
N PHE A 124 -0.92 -13.22 1.89
CA PHE A 124 -0.74 -13.72 3.25
C PHE A 124 -2.07 -13.96 3.97
N TYR A 125 -2.97 -12.97 3.97
CA TYR A 125 -4.20 -13.03 4.75
C TYR A 125 -5.37 -13.60 3.95
N CYS A 126 -5.60 -13.19 2.71
CA CYS A 126 -6.77 -13.63 1.95
C CYS A 126 -6.55 -15.02 1.33
N LEU A 127 -5.60 -15.13 0.39
CA LEU A 127 -5.36 -16.38 -0.33
C LEU A 127 -4.77 -17.47 0.58
N GLY A 128 -3.92 -17.09 1.55
CA GLY A 128 -3.39 -17.98 2.56
C GLY A 128 -4.47 -18.63 3.42
N ILE A 129 -5.44 -17.84 3.90
CA ILE A 129 -6.52 -18.33 4.78
C ILE A 129 -7.57 -19.12 4.01
N SER A 130 -7.98 -18.65 2.83
CA SER A 130 -9.00 -19.32 2.03
C SER A 130 -8.60 -20.75 1.62
N ASN A 131 -7.29 -21.03 1.60
CA ASN A 131 -6.70 -22.34 1.29
C ASN A 131 -6.05 -23.03 2.52
N LEU A 132 -6.49 -22.68 3.74
CA LEU A 132 -6.05 -23.37 4.97
C LEU A 132 -6.40 -24.86 4.89
N GLY A 133 -5.38 -25.72 4.98
CA GLY A 133 -5.50 -27.17 4.91
C GLY A 133 -4.83 -27.80 3.67
N GLY A 134 -4.49 -27.00 2.65
CA GLY A 134 -3.75 -27.44 1.48
C GLY A 134 -2.30 -26.92 1.44
N SER A 135 -1.47 -27.50 0.57
CA SER A 135 -0.10 -27.00 0.26
C SER A 135 -0.11 -25.55 -0.23
N ASP A 136 -1.18 -25.16 -0.92
CA ASP A 136 -1.30 -23.88 -1.61
C ASP A 136 -1.47 -22.72 -0.63
N GLY A 137 -2.21 -22.90 0.47
CA GLY A 137 -2.35 -21.87 1.50
C GLY A 137 -1.00 -21.51 2.14
N VAL A 138 -0.18 -22.51 2.46
CA VAL A 138 1.18 -22.28 2.98
C VAL A 138 2.07 -21.62 1.92
N MET A 139 1.91 -21.96 0.65
CA MET A 139 2.63 -21.33 -0.45
C MET A 139 2.29 -19.83 -0.55
N PHE A 140 1.01 -19.46 -0.51
CA PHE A 140 0.57 -18.06 -0.55
C PHE A 140 1.04 -17.27 0.67
N MET A 141 0.96 -17.85 1.88
CA MET A 141 1.54 -17.20 3.07
C MET A 141 3.04 -16.93 2.91
N LYS A 142 3.81 -17.89 2.37
CA LYS A 142 5.24 -17.70 2.10
C LYS A 142 5.49 -16.64 1.03
N LYS A 143 4.69 -16.60 -0.04
CA LYS A 143 4.75 -15.55 -1.08
C LYS A 143 4.47 -14.18 -0.48
N GLY A 144 3.36 -14.04 0.26
CA GLY A 144 2.97 -12.78 0.88
C GLY A 144 4.03 -12.23 1.85
N LEU A 145 4.62 -13.10 2.67
CA LEU A 145 5.75 -12.72 3.53
C LEU A 145 6.96 -12.22 2.74
N ARG A 146 7.32 -12.88 1.62
CA ARG A 146 8.44 -12.42 0.77
C ARG A 146 8.17 -11.03 0.19
N SER A 147 6.95 -10.76 -0.27
CA SER A 147 6.54 -9.46 -0.80
C SER A 147 6.59 -8.37 0.28
N LEU A 148 6.09 -8.65 1.49
CA LEU A 148 6.20 -7.73 2.64
C LEU A 148 7.67 -7.47 3.04
N ILE A 149 8.52 -8.50 3.05
CA ILE A 149 9.95 -8.34 3.33
C ILE A 149 10.63 -7.49 2.26
N ARG A 150 10.27 -7.66 0.98
CA ARG A 150 10.81 -6.87 -0.13
C ARG A 150 10.47 -5.38 0.03
N ALA A 151 9.21 -5.07 0.36
CA ALA A 151 8.77 -3.70 0.65
C ALA A 151 9.49 -3.12 1.90
N THR A 152 9.59 -3.91 2.97
CA THR A 152 10.28 -3.55 4.22
C THR A 152 11.75 -3.18 3.98
N LYS A 153 12.49 -4.01 3.22
CA LYS A 153 13.90 -3.78 2.90
C LYS A 153 14.13 -2.43 2.21
N ARG A 154 13.15 -1.95 1.44
CA ARG A 154 13.19 -0.67 0.72
C ARG A 154 12.53 0.50 1.48
N GLY A 155 12.18 0.33 2.75
CA GLY A 155 11.73 1.43 3.60
C GLY A 155 10.22 1.69 3.58
N HIS A 156 9.41 0.74 3.14
CA HIS A 156 7.95 0.90 3.19
C HIS A 156 7.42 0.77 4.63
N ALA A 157 6.91 1.87 5.19
CA ALA A 157 6.52 1.95 6.60
C ALA A 157 5.38 0.98 6.97
N LEU A 158 4.28 0.96 6.21
CA LEU A 158 3.11 0.09 6.48
C LEU A 158 3.46 -1.40 6.39
N ALA A 159 4.19 -1.83 5.35
CA ALA A 159 4.69 -3.20 5.23
C ALA A 159 5.58 -3.60 6.42
N THR A 160 6.47 -2.70 6.85
CA THR A 160 7.36 -2.93 8.01
C THR A 160 6.54 -3.15 9.29
N TYR A 161 5.52 -2.32 9.53
CA TYR A 161 4.63 -2.47 10.69
C TYR A 161 3.73 -3.72 10.58
N SER A 162 3.21 -4.02 9.39
CA SER A 162 2.45 -5.25 9.12
C SER A 162 3.26 -6.50 9.45
N LEU A 163 4.54 -6.53 9.04
CA LEU A 163 5.45 -7.62 9.39
C LEU A 163 5.71 -7.71 10.90
N ALA A 164 5.81 -6.57 11.60
CA ALA A 164 5.93 -6.54 13.06
C ALA A 164 4.73 -7.20 13.76
N VAL A 165 3.51 -6.87 13.32
CA VAL A 165 2.29 -7.46 13.87
C VAL A 165 2.21 -8.96 13.57
N ILE A 166 2.61 -9.40 12.38
CA ILE A 166 2.71 -10.84 12.06
C ILE A 166 3.68 -11.54 13.03
N CYS A 167 4.79 -10.89 13.40
CA CYS A 167 5.75 -11.43 14.36
C CYS A 167 5.19 -11.53 15.79
N PHE A 168 4.43 -10.53 16.24
CA PHE A 168 3.84 -10.51 17.59
C PHE A 168 2.70 -11.50 17.75
N ASN A 169 1.87 -11.64 16.73
CA ASN A 169 0.74 -12.56 16.72
C ASN A 169 1.24 -14.00 16.49
N GLY A 170 2.40 -14.16 15.86
CA GLY A 170 3.06 -15.46 15.71
C GLY A 170 2.43 -16.29 14.60
N GLY A 171 2.05 -15.65 13.49
CA GLY A 171 1.20 -16.19 12.42
C GLY A 171 1.37 -17.69 12.13
N ALA A 172 2.19 -18.06 11.14
CA ALA A 172 2.47 -19.47 10.82
C ALA A 172 3.52 -20.13 11.72
N VAL A 173 4.10 -19.41 12.71
CA VAL A 173 5.24 -19.90 13.54
C VAL A 173 5.00 -19.60 15.01
N ARG A 174 5.09 -20.61 15.88
CA ARG A 174 4.81 -20.52 17.33
C ARG A 174 5.44 -19.27 17.98
N LYS A 175 4.71 -18.56 18.84
CA LYS A 175 5.20 -17.40 19.60
C LYS A 175 6.47 -17.81 20.39
N THR A 176 7.65 -17.42 19.91
CA THR A 176 8.93 -17.60 20.61
C THR A 176 9.49 -16.23 20.97
N GLY A 177 10.33 -16.15 22.02
CA GLY A 177 10.98 -14.89 22.39
C GLY A 177 11.78 -14.24 21.26
N ARG A 178 12.26 -15.04 20.28
CA ARG A 178 12.91 -14.54 19.07
C ARG A 178 11.97 -13.74 18.17
N HIS A 179 10.74 -14.21 17.96
CA HIS A 179 9.75 -13.49 17.15
C HIS A 179 9.32 -12.17 17.80
N LEU A 180 9.24 -12.14 19.13
CA LEU A 180 8.91 -10.91 19.85
C LEU A 180 10.02 -9.85 19.69
N ARG A 181 11.29 -10.24 19.87
CA ARG A 181 12.43 -9.35 19.61
C ARG A 181 12.45 -8.82 18.17
N MET A 182 12.15 -9.68 17.20
CA MET A 182 12.05 -9.30 15.79
C MET A 182 10.89 -8.32 15.54
N GLY A 183 9.72 -8.56 16.14
CA GLY A 183 8.59 -7.64 16.08
C GLY A 183 8.94 -6.26 16.63
N VAL A 184 9.63 -6.20 17.79
CA VAL A 184 10.09 -4.93 18.35
C VAL A 184 11.09 -4.22 17.43
N ALA A 185 12.06 -4.94 16.86
CA ALA A 185 13.02 -4.37 15.91
C ALA A 185 12.32 -3.78 14.67
N LEU A 186 11.28 -4.45 14.16
CA LEU A 186 10.46 -3.95 13.06
C LEU A 186 9.61 -2.74 13.48
N CYS A 187 9.06 -2.71 14.69
CA CYS A 187 8.37 -1.53 15.21
C CYS A 187 9.30 -0.31 15.33
N ILE A 188 10.55 -0.51 15.80
CA ILE A 188 11.56 0.55 15.83
C ILE A 188 11.79 1.10 14.41
N ARG A 189 12.02 0.20 13.44
CA ARG A 189 12.23 0.59 12.04
C ARG A 189 11.03 1.32 11.45
N ALA A 190 9.82 0.82 11.66
CA ALA A 190 8.60 1.47 11.17
C ALA A 190 8.38 2.84 11.83
N ALA A 191 8.65 2.98 13.13
CA ALA A 191 8.58 4.27 13.83
C ALA A 191 9.59 5.29 13.31
N GLN A 192 10.81 4.85 12.97
CA GLN A 192 11.83 5.69 12.30
C GLN A 192 11.39 6.15 10.91
N LEU A 193 10.62 5.34 10.19
CA LEU A 193 9.98 5.68 8.92
C LEU A 193 8.71 6.54 9.09
N GLY A 194 8.41 7.01 10.31
CA GLY A 194 7.26 7.89 10.58
C GLY A 194 5.95 7.17 10.89
N HIS A 195 5.93 5.84 11.01
CA HIS A 195 4.71 5.10 11.31
C HIS A 195 4.27 5.29 12.77
N VAL A 196 3.21 6.08 12.98
CA VAL A 196 2.71 6.45 14.32
C VAL A 196 2.24 5.23 15.12
N ASP A 197 1.47 4.32 14.51
CA ASP A 197 1.01 3.12 15.24
C ASP A 197 2.14 2.19 15.66
N ALA A 198 3.21 2.09 14.87
CA ALA A 198 4.38 1.30 15.25
C ALA A 198 5.11 1.91 16.45
N MET A 199 5.19 3.25 16.52
CA MET A 199 5.73 3.95 17.69
C MET A 199 4.88 3.69 18.94
N ARG A 200 3.56 3.72 18.81
CA ARG A 200 2.64 3.39 19.91
C ARG A 200 2.81 1.95 20.37
N GLU A 201 2.87 1.01 19.43
CA GLU A 201 3.07 -0.42 19.74
C GLU A 201 4.43 -0.64 20.43
N LEU A 202 5.48 0.06 20.00
CA LEU A 202 6.79 0.05 20.65
C LEU A 202 6.72 0.55 22.09
N GLY A 203 5.97 1.63 22.32
CA GLY A 203 5.71 2.15 23.67
C GLY A 203 5.09 1.09 24.58
N HIS A 204 4.07 0.38 24.10
CA HIS A 204 3.49 -0.75 24.83
C HIS A 204 4.47 -1.91 25.05
N CYS A 205 5.35 -2.20 24.09
CA CYS A 205 6.38 -3.22 24.27
C CYS A 205 7.32 -2.89 25.44
N TYR A 206 7.72 -1.62 25.58
CA TYR A 206 8.53 -1.17 26.73
C TYR A 206 7.75 -1.16 28.05
N LEU A 207 6.46 -0.81 28.04
CA LEU A 207 5.63 -0.85 29.26
C LEU A 207 5.46 -2.27 29.80
N ASP A 208 5.21 -3.22 28.90
CA ASP A 208 4.88 -4.60 29.25
C ASP A 208 6.12 -5.50 29.36
N GLY A 209 7.30 -5.03 28.92
CA GLY A 209 8.50 -5.87 28.79
C GLY A 209 8.38 -6.93 27.69
N TYR A 210 7.58 -6.62 26.65
CA TYR A 210 7.23 -7.58 25.61
C TYR A 210 8.26 -7.56 24.47
N GLY A 211 9.15 -8.57 24.45
CA GLY A 211 10.22 -8.66 23.45
C GLY A 211 11.39 -7.68 23.68
N VAL A 212 11.32 -6.84 24.71
CA VAL A 212 12.38 -5.93 25.18
C VAL A 212 12.34 -5.83 26.71
N PRO A 213 13.43 -5.46 27.39
CA PRO A 213 13.40 -5.16 28.82
C PRO A 213 12.37 -4.07 29.14
N LYS A 214 11.62 -4.27 30.22
CA LYS A 214 10.62 -3.32 30.68
C LYS A 214 11.28 -1.98 31.01
N ASN A 215 10.76 -0.90 30.44
CA ASN A 215 11.17 0.48 30.72
C ASN A 215 9.94 1.38 30.65
N VAL A 216 9.35 1.65 31.81
CA VAL A 216 8.08 2.37 31.91
C VAL A 216 8.22 3.80 31.39
N THR A 217 9.29 4.51 31.79
CA THR A 217 9.56 5.90 31.40
C THR A 217 9.63 6.05 29.88
N LYS A 218 10.42 5.19 29.22
CA LYS A 218 10.54 5.18 27.76
C LYS A 218 9.23 4.80 27.07
N GLY A 219 8.51 3.83 27.62
CA GLY A 219 7.21 3.40 27.08
C GLY A 219 6.17 4.53 27.10
N VAL A 220 6.05 5.25 28.22
CA VAL A 220 5.16 6.41 28.36
C VAL A 220 5.56 7.52 27.40
N GLN A 221 6.85 7.82 27.29
CA GLN A 221 7.36 8.85 26.38
C GLN A 221 6.98 8.54 24.93
N LEU A 222 7.24 7.32 24.44
CA LEU A 222 6.89 6.91 23.08
C LEU A 222 5.39 7.00 22.79
N ILE A 223 4.53 6.69 23.75
CA ILE A 223 3.08 6.83 23.59
C ILE A 223 2.67 8.30 23.52
N ARG A 224 3.26 9.17 24.36
CA ARG A 224 3.03 10.62 24.31
C ARG A 224 3.45 11.18 22.95
N ASP A 225 4.63 10.80 22.46
CA ASP A 225 5.15 11.24 21.16
C ASP A 225 4.26 10.75 20.01
N ALA A 226 3.78 9.50 20.06
CA ALA A 226 2.86 8.96 19.06
C ALA A 226 1.54 9.76 19.03
N ASN A 227 0.96 10.06 20.20
CA ASN A 227 -0.26 10.86 20.28
C ASN A 227 -0.04 12.31 19.82
N ALA A 228 1.11 12.92 20.16
CA ALA A 228 1.45 14.26 19.68
C ALA A 228 1.60 14.31 18.16
N ARG A 229 2.24 13.30 17.55
CA ARG A 229 2.36 13.19 16.09
C ARG A 229 1.01 12.96 15.40
N GLU A 230 0.13 12.16 16.00
CA GLU A 230 -1.24 11.96 15.52
C GLU A 230 -2.04 13.28 15.53
N LEU A 231 -1.92 14.08 16.59
CA LEU A 231 -2.58 15.38 16.72
C LEU A 231 -1.98 16.46 15.82
N ALA A 232 -0.68 16.36 15.48
CA ALA A 232 0.00 17.30 14.59
C ALA A 232 -0.24 17.00 13.09
N ALA A 233 -0.72 15.80 12.76
CA ALA A 233 -1.00 15.37 11.38
C ALA A 233 -2.01 16.23 10.59
N PRO A 234 -2.99 16.96 11.19
CA PRO A 234 -3.87 17.85 10.43
C PRO A 234 -3.16 19.09 9.84
N LEU A 235 -1.93 19.40 10.27
CA LEU A 235 -1.22 20.63 9.87
C LEU A 235 -0.05 20.40 8.92
N ASN A 236 0.43 19.16 8.74
CA ASN A 236 1.51 18.82 7.83
C ASN A 236 1.15 17.56 7.05
N ASN A 237 0.58 17.76 5.86
CA ASN A 237 0.30 16.77 4.82
C ASN A 237 1.03 15.41 4.95
N LEU A 238 0.23 14.34 4.99
CA LEU A 238 0.47 13.14 4.17
C LEU A 238 1.84 12.44 4.30
N SER A 239 2.41 12.25 5.49
CA SER A 239 3.70 11.54 5.58
C SER A 239 3.64 10.03 5.29
N VAL A 240 2.47 9.43 5.05
CA VAL A 240 2.32 8.05 4.48
C VAL A 240 1.05 7.90 3.62
N GLN A 241 0.69 8.91 2.83
CA GLN A 241 -0.30 8.73 1.77
C GLN A 241 0.38 9.10 0.46
N SER A 242 0.64 8.08 -0.36
CA SER A 242 1.14 8.22 -1.71
C SER A 242 0.19 9.13 -2.51
N VAL A 243 0.65 10.37 -2.74
CA VAL A 243 0.38 11.24 -3.88
C VAL A 243 -0.89 10.92 -4.69
N SER A 244 -1.99 11.62 -4.38
CA SER A 244 -2.87 12.22 -5.39
C SER A 244 -3.85 13.18 -4.71
N ALA A 245 -3.58 14.47 -4.90
CA ALA A 245 -4.55 15.51 -4.65
C ALA A 245 -5.68 15.37 -5.67
N SER A 246 -6.89 15.04 -5.23
CA SER A 246 -8.17 15.37 -5.91
C SER A 246 -9.36 14.99 -5.02
N ASN A 247 -9.51 15.66 -3.87
CA ASN A 247 -10.85 16.04 -3.43
C ASN A 247 -10.75 17.22 -2.46
N LYS A 248 -11.02 18.43 -2.96
CA LYS A 248 -11.18 19.61 -2.11
C LYS A 248 -12.52 19.49 -1.38
N GLN A 249 -12.57 18.76 -0.28
CA GLN A 249 -13.58 19.02 0.74
C GLN A 249 -13.13 20.29 1.48
N SER A 250 -13.82 21.40 1.23
CA SER A 250 -13.64 22.68 1.91
C SER A 250 -13.82 22.50 3.43
N CYS A 251 -12.72 22.53 4.19
CA CYS A 251 -12.77 22.59 5.64
C CYS A 251 -12.73 24.05 6.11
N HIS A 252 -13.87 24.57 6.55
CA HIS A 252 -13.97 25.86 7.23
C HIS A 252 -13.26 25.83 8.60
N PRO A 253 -12.51 26.88 8.98
CA PRO A 253 -11.61 26.86 10.14
C PRO A 253 -12.28 27.09 11.51
N ARG A 254 -13.52 26.61 11.75
CA ARG A 254 -14.25 26.92 13.01
C ARG A 254 -14.95 25.76 13.74
N LYS A 255 -14.63 24.49 13.48
CA LYS A 255 -15.04 23.38 14.34
C LYS A 255 -13.83 22.53 14.77
N VAL A 256 -13.63 22.40 16.08
CA VAL A 256 -12.49 21.73 16.76
C VAL A 256 -12.58 20.19 16.72
N ALA A 257 -13.49 19.61 15.94
CA ALA A 257 -13.50 18.18 15.66
C ALA A 257 -14.15 17.95 14.30
N CYS A 258 -13.34 17.82 13.24
CA CYS A 258 -13.82 17.12 12.05
C CYS A 258 -13.75 15.63 12.34
N ASP A 259 -14.87 14.93 12.14
CA ASP A 259 -14.99 13.47 12.11
C ASP A 259 -14.36 12.87 10.83
N CYS A 260 -13.17 13.37 10.49
CA CYS A 260 -12.41 13.01 9.31
C CYS A 260 -11.57 11.77 9.65
N SER A 261 -12.20 10.61 9.86
CA SER A 261 -11.46 9.36 10.01
C SER A 261 -10.68 9.08 8.72
N PRO A 262 -9.36 8.90 8.77
CA PRO A 262 -8.56 8.69 7.56
C PRO A 262 -9.02 7.41 6.86
N GLU A 263 -9.23 7.48 5.53
CA GLU A 263 -9.64 6.32 4.76
C GLU A 263 -8.65 5.15 4.95
N PRO A 264 -9.15 3.91 5.09
CA PRO A 264 -8.30 2.75 5.22
C PRO A 264 -7.52 2.52 3.92
N HIS A 265 -6.26 2.13 4.07
CA HIS A 265 -5.40 1.74 2.94
C HIS A 265 -6.11 0.70 2.04
N PRO A 266 -5.96 0.73 0.70
CA PRO A 266 -6.65 -0.19 -0.21
C PRO A 266 -6.49 -1.68 0.13
N ALA A 267 -5.32 -2.08 0.65
CA ALA A 267 -5.09 -3.43 1.19
C ALA A 267 -6.09 -3.83 2.30
N ASN A 268 -6.38 -2.91 3.23
CA ASN A 268 -7.29 -3.16 4.34
C ASN A 268 -8.75 -3.18 3.86
N ARG A 269 -9.10 -2.29 2.93
CA ARG A 269 -10.41 -2.29 2.26
C ARG A 269 -10.66 -3.61 1.53
N PHE A 270 -9.66 -4.09 0.78
CA PHE A 270 -9.73 -5.39 0.12
C PHE A 270 -9.95 -6.54 1.11
N MET A 271 -9.19 -6.58 2.21
CA MET A 271 -9.38 -7.59 3.25
C MET A 271 -10.79 -7.51 3.87
N ALA A 272 -11.29 -6.31 4.16
CA ALA A 272 -12.63 -6.11 4.70
C ALA A 272 -13.70 -6.73 3.79
N GLU A 273 -13.68 -6.38 2.51
CA GLU A 273 -14.60 -6.93 1.49
C GLU A 273 -14.44 -8.46 1.34
N TRP A 274 -13.20 -8.96 1.40
CA TRP A 274 -12.90 -10.38 1.24
C TRP A 274 -13.49 -11.22 2.37
N PHE A 275 -13.29 -10.80 3.62
CA PHE A 275 -13.75 -11.55 4.78
C PHE A 275 -15.26 -11.41 5.00
N GLU A 276 -15.88 -10.29 4.62
CA GLU A 276 -17.34 -10.19 4.63
C GLU A 276 -17.97 -11.19 3.64
N ARG A 277 -17.42 -11.28 2.42
CA ARG A 277 -17.89 -12.28 1.44
C ARG A 277 -17.69 -13.72 1.91
N MET A 278 -16.63 -14.03 2.66
CA MET A 278 -16.43 -15.38 3.21
C MET A 278 -17.41 -15.72 4.33
N LYS A 279 -17.83 -14.73 5.12
CA LYS A 279 -18.85 -14.89 6.15
C LYS A 279 -20.20 -15.26 5.53
N ASP A 280 -20.56 -14.65 4.41
CA ASP A 280 -21.77 -15.00 3.63
C ASP A 280 -21.73 -16.45 3.13
N LEU A 281 -20.53 -16.96 2.82
CA LEU A 281 -20.29 -18.34 2.40
C LEU A 281 -20.19 -19.33 3.58
N GLY A 282 -20.55 -18.91 4.80
CA GLY A 282 -20.54 -19.75 6.00
C GLY A 282 -19.15 -20.00 6.60
N ARG A 283 -18.07 -19.43 6.02
CA ARG A 283 -16.70 -19.53 6.54
C ARG A 283 -16.41 -18.36 7.48
N ARG A 284 -16.74 -18.51 8.77
CA ARG A 284 -16.46 -17.47 9.76
C ARG A 284 -14.98 -17.43 10.13
N VAL A 285 -14.30 -16.36 9.72
CA VAL A 285 -12.95 -16.01 10.17
C VAL A 285 -13.08 -14.83 11.13
N GLN A 286 -12.55 -14.97 12.36
CA GLN A 286 -12.53 -13.85 13.30
C GLN A 286 -11.59 -12.77 12.76
N VAL A 287 -12.05 -11.52 12.67
CA VAL A 287 -11.22 -10.38 12.24
C VAL A 287 -10.99 -9.40 13.38
N CYS A 288 -9.97 -8.56 13.24
CA CYS A 288 -9.67 -7.50 14.19
C CYS A 288 -10.87 -6.56 14.30
N ALA A 289 -11.22 -6.18 15.52
CA ALA A 289 -12.40 -5.33 15.75
C ALA A 289 -12.27 -3.89 15.25
N ASN A 290 -11.06 -3.42 14.96
CA ASN A 290 -10.88 -2.16 14.26
C ASN A 290 -11.29 -2.35 12.79
N SER A 291 -12.40 -1.74 12.39
CA SER A 291 -12.97 -1.76 11.04
C SER A 291 -12.02 -1.25 9.96
N ASN A 292 -11.04 -0.41 10.31
CA ASN A 292 -10.03 0.08 9.37
C ASN A 292 -8.83 -0.87 9.22
N CYS A 293 -8.76 -1.95 10.02
CA CYS A 293 -7.66 -2.92 9.99
C CYS A 293 -8.04 -4.22 9.27
N CYS A 294 -9.18 -4.82 9.65
CA CYS A 294 -9.73 -6.05 9.06
C CYS A 294 -8.77 -7.25 8.97
N ARG A 295 -7.67 -7.27 9.75
CA ARG A 295 -6.78 -8.42 9.79
C ARG A 295 -7.47 -9.63 10.41
N PRO A 296 -7.44 -10.80 9.78
CA PRO A 296 -8.00 -12.03 10.30
C PRO A 296 -7.10 -12.66 11.36
N GLU A 297 -7.71 -13.37 12.30
CA GLU A 297 -7.03 -14.20 13.27
C GLU A 297 -6.61 -15.52 12.59
N LEU A 298 -5.31 -15.83 12.59
CA LEU A 298 -4.78 -17.02 11.92
C LEU A 298 -4.86 -18.26 12.81
N ARG A 299 -4.79 -18.06 14.13
CA ARG A 299 -4.88 -19.11 15.13
C ARG A 299 -5.85 -18.73 16.24
N ARG A 300 -6.55 -19.72 16.78
CA ARG A 300 -7.47 -19.51 17.90
C ARG A 300 -6.74 -18.82 19.07
N PHE A 301 -7.29 -17.70 19.55
CA PHE A 301 -6.77 -16.91 20.68
C PHE A 301 -5.39 -16.26 20.42
N GLU A 302 -5.07 -15.98 19.15
CA GLU A 302 -3.89 -15.24 18.75
C GLU A 302 -4.02 -13.76 19.11
N PHE A 303 -5.22 -13.19 18.93
CA PHE A 303 -5.52 -11.78 19.18
C PHE A 303 -5.65 -11.46 20.66
N ARG A 304 -5.35 -10.21 20.98
CA ARG A 304 -5.46 -9.67 22.33
C ARG A 304 -6.91 -9.24 22.56
N ARG A 305 -7.52 -9.70 23.66
CA ARG A 305 -8.86 -9.26 24.05
C ARG A 305 -8.80 -7.93 24.79
N CYS A 306 -9.86 -7.15 24.67
CA CYS A 306 -10.08 -5.98 25.51
C CYS A 306 -10.02 -6.39 26.98
N SER A 307 -9.18 -5.74 27.79
CA SER A 307 -9.05 -6.04 29.22
C SER A 307 -10.32 -5.73 30.01
N THR A 308 -11.20 -4.87 29.50
CA THR A 308 -12.42 -4.43 30.20
C THR A 308 -13.60 -5.35 29.94
N CYS A 309 -13.89 -5.69 28.67
CA CYS A 309 -15.05 -6.52 28.32
C CYS A 309 -14.71 -7.96 27.94
N ALA A 310 -13.45 -8.26 27.59
CA ALA A 310 -13.00 -9.56 27.07
C ALA A 310 -13.70 -10.09 25.78
N PHE A 311 -14.75 -9.45 25.28
CA PHE A 311 -15.48 -9.88 24.08
C PHE A 311 -14.81 -9.45 22.77
N VAL A 312 -14.23 -8.26 22.75
CA VAL A 312 -13.66 -7.66 21.54
C VAL A 312 -12.17 -7.96 21.45
N SER A 313 -11.69 -8.37 20.26
CA SER A 313 -10.31 -8.82 20.04
C SER A 313 -9.57 -7.98 19.00
N TYR A 314 -8.27 -7.78 19.21
CA TYR A 314 -7.41 -6.89 18.44
C TYR A 314 -6.11 -7.57 18.00
N CYS A 315 -5.68 -7.29 16.78
CA CYS A 315 -4.41 -7.77 16.27
C CYS A 315 -3.20 -7.00 16.83
N SER A 316 -3.38 -5.83 17.45
CA SER A 316 -2.32 -4.97 18.01
C SER A 316 -2.90 -4.03 19.08
N ARG A 317 -2.07 -3.50 19.98
CA ARG A 317 -2.49 -2.46 20.93
C ARG A 317 -2.88 -1.17 20.20
N ALA A 318 -2.19 -0.82 19.12
CA ALA A 318 -2.56 0.33 18.31
C ALA A 318 -3.99 0.22 17.75
N CYS A 319 -4.38 -0.95 17.23
CA CYS A 319 -5.76 -1.17 16.77
C CYS A 319 -6.78 -1.06 17.91
N GLN A 320 -6.44 -1.53 19.12
CA GLN A 320 -7.29 -1.35 20.29
C GLN A 320 -7.48 0.13 20.63
N VAL A 321 -6.41 0.92 20.63
CA VAL A 321 -6.47 2.36 20.95
C VAL A 321 -7.33 3.11 19.92
N VAL A 322 -7.13 2.84 18.62
CA VAL A 322 -7.91 3.47 17.56
C VAL A 322 -9.40 3.14 17.68
N HIS A 323 -9.76 1.86 17.82
CA HIS A 323 -11.16 1.45 17.98
C HIS A 323 -11.77 1.97 19.30
N TRP A 324 -10.98 2.06 20.37
CA TRP A 324 -11.42 2.62 21.66
C TRP A 324 -11.82 4.09 21.53
N LYS A 325 -11.08 4.87 20.74
CA LYS A 325 -11.38 6.29 20.48
C LYS A 325 -12.62 6.47 19.60
N MET A 326 -12.81 5.62 18.59
CA MET A 326 -13.92 5.76 17.64
C MET A 326 -15.27 5.33 18.27
N ASP A 327 -15.38 4.06 18.68
CA ASP A 327 -16.70 3.49 19.04
C ASP A 327 -16.67 2.68 20.34
N HIS A 328 -15.64 1.85 20.51
CA HIS A 328 -15.64 0.83 21.55
C HIS A 328 -15.58 1.42 22.96
N GLY A 329 -14.92 2.56 23.14
CA GLY A 329 -14.81 3.19 24.45
C GLY A 329 -16.19 3.51 25.05
N VAL A 330 -17.18 3.84 24.22
CA VAL A 330 -18.56 4.13 24.65
C VAL A 330 -19.37 2.83 24.79
N LEU A 331 -19.23 1.92 23.82
CA LEU A 331 -20.03 0.68 23.74
C LEU A 331 -19.51 -0.48 24.60
N CYS A 332 -18.38 -0.31 25.30
CA CYS A 332 -17.79 -1.37 26.11
C CYS A 332 -18.71 -1.68 27.32
N THR A 333 -19.42 -2.81 27.25
CA THR A 333 -20.49 -3.25 28.17
C THR A 333 -20.15 -3.26 29.67
N THR A 334 -18.88 -3.41 30.05
CA THR A 334 -18.46 -3.30 31.46
C THR A 334 -18.37 -1.83 31.91
N ARG A 335 -18.07 -0.88 31.02
CA ARG A 335 -18.03 0.55 31.30
C ARG A 335 -19.43 1.12 31.53
N THR A 336 -20.42 0.68 30.74
CA THR A 336 -21.82 1.10 30.93
C THR A 336 -22.37 0.64 32.27
N ARG A 337 -22.11 -0.61 32.69
CA ARG A 337 -22.47 -1.10 34.04
C ARG A 337 -21.78 -0.33 35.18
N TRP A 338 -20.51 0.05 35.00
CA TRP A 338 -19.77 0.86 35.98
C TRP A 338 -20.29 2.31 36.08
N LEU A 339 -20.65 2.93 34.96
CA LEU A 339 -21.24 4.27 34.93
C LEU A 339 -22.66 4.28 35.52
N GLU A 340 -23.48 3.27 35.20
CA GLU A 340 -24.80 3.07 35.80
C GLU A 340 -24.71 2.82 37.31
N GLY A 341 -23.65 2.14 37.78
CA GLY A 341 -23.39 1.93 39.21
C GLY A 341 -22.93 3.20 39.96
N LEU A 342 -22.31 4.17 39.28
CA LEU A 342 -21.92 5.46 39.85
C LEU A 342 -23.08 6.47 39.88
N VAL A 343 -23.99 6.42 38.90
CA VAL A 343 -25.22 7.24 38.89
C VAL A 343 -26.23 6.74 39.93
N ASN A 344 -26.22 5.43 40.21
CA ASN A 344 -27.12 4.80 41.19
C ASN A 344 -26.48 4.53 42.56
N ALA A 345 -25.29 5.08 42.84
CA ALA A 345 -24.71 4.98 44.17
C ALA A 345 -25.50 5.88 45.14
N PRO A 346 -26.17 5.34 46.17
CA PRO A 346 -26.82 6.19 47.17
C PRO A 346 -25.74 7.01 47.87
N ASN A 347 -25.92 8.33 47.95
CA ASN A 347 -25.09 9.24 48.75
C ASN A 347 -24.97 8.66 50.16
N ARG A 348 -23.81 8.09 50.49
CA ARG A 348 -23.48 7.72 51.86
C ARG A 348 -22.91 8.96 52.53
N ASN A 349 -23.79 9.66 53.26
CA ASN A 349 -23.41 10.54 54.36
C ASN A 349 -22.96 9.70 55.55
#